data_AF-A0A2T0QJI5-F1
#
_entry.id   AF-A0A2T0QJI5-F1
#
_cell.length_a   1.000
_cell.length_b   1.000
_cell.length_c   1.000
_cell.angle_alpha   90.00
_cell.angle_beta   90.00
_cell.angle_gamma   90.00
#
_symmetry.space_group_name_H-M   'P 1'
#
loop_
_entity.id
_entity.type
_entity.pdbx_description
1 polymer ?
#
loop_
_entity_poly.entity_id
_entity_poly.type
_entity_poly.pdbx_seq_one_letter_code
_entity_poly.pdbx_strand_id
1 'polypeptide(L)'
;MPGSRITDQQVRLYMNHHKHHRRNLAAAKSGMSERTARRVEHEAGLPSQQPRRYWRSRPDPFTDVWESEVFPLLRAAPKLKAITLLRKLQEDHPERFPDSMRRTFKRHVSQWRALEGPNQEVFFPQTYQPGETCRTSSIWTCCA
;
A
#
# COMPACT_ATOMS: atom_id res chain seq x y z
N MET A 1 12.75 -12.86 -12.38
CA MET A 1 12.65 -12.52 -10.95
C MET A 1 12.94 -11.02 -10.78
N PRO A 2 12.08 -10.24 -10.10
CA PRO A 2 12.41 -8.86 -9.78
C PRO A 2 13.66 -8.83 -8.87
N GLY A 3 14.64 -8.00 -9.22
CA GLY A 3 15.89 -7.87 -8.45
C GLY A 3 15.69 -7.06 -7.16
N SER A 4 16.52 -7.35 -6.15
CA SER A 4 16.59 -6.56 -4.91
C SER A 4 16.90 -5.09 -5.22
N ARG A 5 16.33 -4.18 -4.42
CA ARG A 5 16.66 -2.75 -4.52
C ARG A 5 18.12 -2.54 -4.17
N ILE A 6 18.74 -1.57 -4.84
CA ILE A 6 20.14 -1.21 -4.59
C ILE A 6 20.23 -0.39 -3.32
N THR A 7 21.15 -0.78 -2.46
CA THR A 7 21.39 -0.13 -1.19
C THR A 7 22.45 0.96 -1.32
N ASP A 8 22.42 1.93 -0.41
CA ASP A 8 23.45 2.98 -0.35
C ASP A 8 24.86 2.39 -0.16
N GLN A 9 24.97 1.28 0.57
CA GLN A 9 26.24 0.58 0.78
C GLN A 9 26.80 0.07 -0.55
N GLN A 10 25.96 -0.53 -1.41
CA GLN A 10 26.39 -1.00 -2.72
C GLN A 10 26.88 0.16 -3.60
N VAL A 11 26.22 1.32 -3.54
CA VAL A 11 26.65 2.52 -4.27
C VAL A 11 27.99 3.05 -3.75
N ARG A 12 28.19 3.11 -2.42
CA ARG A 12 29.48 3.52 -1.83
C ARG A 12 30.62 2.56 -2.20
N LEU A 13 30.38 1.26 -2.13
CA LEU A 13 31.34 0.23 -2.55
C LEU A 13 31.68 0.36 -4.04
N TYR A 14 30.66 0.60 -4.88
CA TYR A 14 30.85 0.86 -6.30
C TYR A 14 31.77 2.06 -6.56
N MET A 15 31.48 3.21 -5.92
CA MET A 15 32.28 4.42 -6.09
C MET A 15 33.73 4.24 -5.63
N ASN A 16 33.98 3.44 -4.60
CA ASN A 16 35.34 3.11 -4.16
C ASN A 16 36.07 2.23 -5.18
N HIS A 17 35.42 1.21 -5.73
CA HIS A 17 36.03 0.33 -6.72
C HIS A 17 36.21 1.01 -8.09
N HIS A 18 35.31 1.91 -8.48
CA HIS A 18 35.34 2.61 -9.77
C HIS A 18 36.57 3.52 -9.92
N LYS A 19 37.19 3.95 -8.82
CA LYS A 19 38.46 4.73 -8.85
C LYS A 19 39.63 3.97 -9.46
N HIS A 20 39.65 2.63 -9.34
CA HIS A 20 40.79 1.79 -9.71
C HIS A 20 40.45 0.69 -10.71
N HIS A 21 39.17 0.50 -11.01
CA HIS A 21 38.68 -0.59 -11.83
C HIS A 21 37.70 -0.10 -12.90
N ARG A 22 37.68 -0.81 -14.03
CA ARG A 22 36.69 -0.60 -15.08
C ARG A 22 35.27 -0.84 -14.52
N ARG A 23 34.30 -0.06 -15.02
CA ARG A 23 32.87 -0.10 -14.65
C ARG A 23 32.33 -1.52 -14.43
N ASN A 24 32.58 -2.44 -15.36
CA ASN A 24 32.05 -3.81 -15.31
C ASN A 24 32.56 -4.58 -14.09
N LEU A 25 33.85 -4.43 -13.78
CA LEU A 25 34.50 -5.10 -12.65
C LEU A 25 34.08 -4.46 -11.32
N ALA A 26 34.00 -3.14 -11.26
CA ALA A 26 33.50 -2.42 -10.09
C ALA A 26 32.03 -2.78 -9.78
N ALA A 27 31.17 -2.85 -10.81
CA ALA A 27 29.77 -3.22 -10.69
C ALA A 27 29.61 -4.64 -10.14
N ALA A 28 30.34 -5.61 -10.71
CA ALA A 28 30.35 -7.00 -10.25
C ALA A 28 30.80 -7.12 -8.79
N LYS A 29 31.87 -6.42 -8.38
CA LYS A 29 32.33 -6.38 -6.99
C LYS A 29 31.31 -5.80 -6.02
N SER A 30 30.52 -4.82 -6.47
CA SER A 30 29.46 -4.18 -5.66
C SER A 30 28.11 -4.91 -5.69
N GLY A 31 28.00 -6.03 -6.41
CA GLY A 31 26.77 -6.81 -6.50
C GLY A 31 25.66 -6.15 -7.32
N MET A 32 26.00 -5.32 -8.32
CA MET A 32 25.04 -4.68 -9.22
C MET A 32 25.39 -4.91 -10.70
N SER A 33 24.40 -4.73 -11.58
CA SER A 33 24.62 -4.84 -13.03
C SER A 33 25.33 -3.62 -13.60
N GLU A 34 26.07 -3.80 -14.70
CA GLU A 34 26.73 -2.70 -15.41
C GLU A 34 25.74 -1.59 -15.81
N ARG A 35 24.53 -1.98 -16.25
CA ARG A 35 23.44 -1.03 -16.56
C ARG A 35 23.12 -0.13 -15.38
N THR A 36 23.16 -0.69 -14.17
CA THR A 36 22.83 0.09 -12.99
C THR A 36 23.98 0.94 -12.50
N ALA A 37 25.21 0.44 -12.58
CA ALA A 37 26.42 1.23 -12.35
C ALA A 37 26.44 2.48 -13.23
N ARG A 38 26.11 2.34 -14.54
CA ARG A 38 25.98 3.47 -15.47
C ARG A 38 24.90 4.48 -15.04
N ARG A 39 23.79 4.00 -14.48
CA ARG A 39 22.73 4.88 -13.95
C ARG A 39 23.20 5.63 -12.69
N VAL A 40 23.88 4.93 -11.79
CA VAL A 40 24.47 5.50 -10.56
C VAL A 40 25.50 6.59 -10.87
N GLU A 41 26.24 6.48 -11.98
CA GLU A 41 27.17 7.54 -12.42
C GLU A 41 26.46 8.82 -12.90
N HIS A 42 25.25 8.70 -13.45
CA HIS A 42 24.48 9.83 -13.98
C HIS A 42 23.55 10.44 -12.92
N GLU A 43 23.15 9.67 -11.91
CA GLU A 43 22.27 10.14 -10.84
C GLU A 43 23.07 10.89 -9.77
N ALA A 44 22.65 12.12 -9.47
CA ALA A 44 23.23 12.90 -8.38
C ALA A 44 22.63 12.47 -7.03
N GLY A 45 23.28 11.52 -6.34
CA GLY A 45 22.99 11.17 -4.95
C GLY A 45 22.77 9.68 -4.67
N LEU A 46 22.61 9.35 -3.39
CA LEU A 46 22.35 7.98 -2.95
C LEU A 46 20.89 7.57 -3.24
N PRO A 47 20.61 6.27 -3.46
CA PRO A 47 19.25 5.76 -3.62
C PRO A 47 18.30 6.16 -2.49
N SER A 48 18.78 6.29 -1.25
CA SER A 48 17.99 6.77 -0.10
C SER A 48 17.66 8.27 -0.13
N GLN A 49 18.48 9.08 -0.81
CA GLN A 49 18.33 10.53 -0.91
C GLN A 49 17.40 10.92 -2.06
N GLN A 50 17.18 10.02 -3.01
CA GLN A 50 16.23 10.28 -4.09
C GLN A 50 14.79 10.21 -3.56
N PRO A 51 13.95 11.19 -3.91
CA PRO A 51 12.56 11.16 -3.50
C PRO A 51 11.91 9.89 -4.05
N ARG A 52 11.25 9.14 -3.16
CA ARG A 52 10.52 7.95 -3.56
C ARG A 52 9.49 8.36 -4.61
N ARG A 53 9.51 7.72 -5.78
CA ARG A 53 8.43 7.90 -6.75
C ARG A 53 7.13 7.46 -6.09
N TYR A 54 6.29 8.44 -5.77
CA TYR A 54 4.94 8.18 -5.34
C TYR A 54 4.14 7.75 -6.57
N TRP A 55 3.47 6.61 -6.46
CA TRP A 55 2.74 6.00 -7.57
C TRP A 55 1.47 6.78 -7.95
N ARG A 56 1.05 7.75 -7.11
CA ARG A 56 -0.16 8.56 -7.35
C ARG A 56 0.23 10.01 -7.66
N SER A 57 0.37 10.33 -8.95
CA SER A 57 0.71 11.71 -9.35
C SER A 57 -0.49 12.67 -9.31
N ARG A 58 -1.72 12.16 -9.31
CA ARG A 58 -2.93 12.99 -9.39
C ARG A 58 -3.62 13.09 -8.02
N PRO A 59 -3.94 14.31 -7.53
CA PRO A 59 -4.76 14.49 -6.34
C PRO A 59 -6.14 13.86 -6.57
N ASP A 60 -6.76 13.41 -5.48
CA ASP A 60 -8.07 12.78 -5.58
C ASP A 60 -9.15 13.84 -5.89
N PRO A 61 -9.95 13.65 -6.94
CA PRO A 61 -10.93 14.65 -7.38
C PRO A 61 -12.12 14.82 -6.42
N PHE A 62 -12.29 13.91 -5.46
CA PHE A 62 -13.39 13.95 -4.51
C PHE A 62 -13.02 14.59 -3.17
N THR A 63 -11.75 14.93 -2.93
CA THR A 63 -11.31 15.42 -1.62
C THR A 63 -12.14 16.60 -1.11
N ASP A 64 -12.40 17.59 -1.97
CA ASP A 64 -13.14 18.80 -1.57
C ASP A 64 -14.61 18.52 -1.20
N VAL A 65 -15.24 17.57 -1.89
CA VAL A 65 -16.68 17.26 -1.76
C VAL A 65 -16.93 16.14 -0.76
N TRP A 66 -15.88 15.39 -0.43
CA TRP A 66 -15.95 14.24 0.45
C TRP A 66 -16.39 14.64 1.86
N GLU A 67 -15.73 15.64 2.45
CA GLU A 67 -16.00 16.09 3.81
C GLU A 67 -17.28 16.92 3.91
N SER A 68 -17.59 17.73 2.90
CA SER A 68 -18.74 18.65 2.91
C SER A 68 -20.07 17.94 2.68
N GLU A 69 -20.14 17.02 1.71
CA GLU A 69 -21.41 16.48 1.22
C GLU A 69 -21.54 14.98 1.44
N VAL A 70 -20.48 14.22 1.15
CA VAL A 70 -20.53 12.75 1.16
C VAL A 70 -20.53 12.21 2.58
N PHE A 71 -19.69 12.76 3.45
CA PHE A 71 -19.50 12.31 4.82
C PHE A 71 -20.77 12.49 5.70
N PRO A 72 -21.46 13.64 5.69
CA PRO A 72 -22.73 13.78 6.43
C PRO A 72 -23.80 12.79 5.99
N LEU A 73 -23.92 12.54 4.68
CA LEU A 73 -24.89 11.58 4.13
C LEU A 73 -24.57 10.14 4.53
N LEU A 74 -23.30 9.76 4.52
CA LEU A 74 -22.85 8.44 4.97
C LEU A 74 -23.05 8.23 6.47
N ARG A 75 -22.85 9.26 7.29
CA ARG A 75 -23.08 9.19 8.74
C ARG A 75 -24.58 9.08 9.06
N ALA A 76 -25.42 9.85 8.38
CA ALA A 76 -26.87 9.81 8.57
C ALA A 76 -27.47 8.47 8.11
N ALA A 77 -26.99 7.91 6.99
CA ALA A 77 -27.52 6.68 6.40
C ALA A 77 -26.39 5.76 5.92
N PRO A 78 -25.76 4.95 6.82
CA PRO A 78 -24.60 4.13 6.46
C PRO A 78 -24.90 3.02 5.45
N LYS A 79 -26.17 2.59 5.37
CA LYS A 79 -26.66 1.57 4.41
C LYS A 79 -26.86 2.13 2.99
N LEU A 80 -26.72 3.44 2.78
CA LEU A 80 -26.97 4.07 1.48
C LEU A 80 -26.01 3.55 0.40
N LYS A 81 -26.51 3.28 -0.80
CA LYS A 81 -25.67 2.76 -1.89
C LYS A 81 -24.73 3.86 -2.41
N ALA A 82 -23.45 3.52 -2.60
CA ALA A 82 -22.45 4.44 -3.16
C ALA A 82 -22.83 4.97 -4.55
N ILE A 83 -23.59 4.21 -5.35
CA ILE A 83 -24.07 4.68 -6.66
C ILE A 83 -25.11 5.80 -6.52
N THR A 84 -25.95 5.74 -5.48
CA THR A 84 -26.97 6.74 -5.22
C THR A 84 -26.33 8.06 -4.77
N LEU A 85 -25.30 7.97 -3.93
CA LEU A 85 -24.49 9.13 -3.53
C LEU A 85 -23.82 9.78 -4.73
N LEU A 86 -23.19 8.99 -5.62
CA LEU A 86 -22.55 9.54 -6.81
C LEU A 86 -23.56 10.24 -7.73
N ARG A 87 -24.75 9.65 -7.93
CA ARG A 87 -25.80 10.29 -8.75
C ARG A 87 -26.25 11.62 -8.15
N LYS A 88 -26.44 11.68 -6.83
CA LYS A 88 -26.76 12.94 -6.15
C LYS A 88 -25.66 14.00 -6.38
N LEU A 89 -24.38 13.61 -6.25
CA LEU A 89 -23.26 14.52 -6.56
C LEU A 89 -23.24 15.00 -8.02
N GLN A 90 -23.68 14.16 -8.95
CA GLN A 90 -23.79 14.54 -10.37
C GLN A 90 -24.96 15.49 -10.63
N GLU A 91 -26.03 15.40 -9.83
CA GLU A 91 -27.16 16.33 -9.85
C GLU A 91 -26.78 17.68 -9.24
N ASP A 92 -26.08 17.68 -8.11
CA ASP A 92 -25.65 18.89 -7.38
C ASP A 92 -24.50 19.63 -8.11
N HIS A 93 -23.58 18.90 -8.76
CA HIS A 93 -22.44 19.44 -9.50
C HIS A 93 -22.39 18.89 -10.94
N PRO A 94 -23.24 19.39 -11.85
CA PRO A 94 -23.23 18.97 -13.24
C PRO A 94 -21.83 19.15 -13.86
N GLU A 95 -21.41 18.19 -14.68
CA GLU A 95 -20.13 18.14 -15.41
C GLU A 95 -18.85 17.89 -14.58
N ARG A 96 -18.86 18.05 -13.26
CA ARG A 96 -17.66 17.84 -12.43
C ARG A 96 -17.26 16.37 -12.26
N PHE A 97 -18.24 15.45 -12.32
CA PHE A 97 -18.04 14.03 -12.00
C PHE A 97 -18.55 13.09 -13.11
N PRO A 98 -17.67 12.64 -14.04
CA PRO A 98 -18.06 11.68 -15.08
C PRO A 98 -18.31 10.27 -14.52
N ASP A 99 -19.14 9.46 -15.19
CA ASP A 99 -19.45 8.08 -14.76
C ASP A 99 -18.20 7.17 -14.73
N SER A 100 -17.14 7.51 -15.48
CA SER A 100 -15.84 6.83 -15.42
C SER A 100 -15.25 6.81 -14.00
N MET A 101 -15.63 7.76 -13.15
CA MET A 101 -15.15 7.90 -11.78
C MET A 101 -15.93 7.07 -10.76
N ARG A 102 -16.98 6.36 -11.21
CA ARG A 102 -17.83 5.50 -10.36
C ARG A 102 -17.07 4.43 -9.61
N ARG A 103 -16.06 3.81 -10.24
CA ARG A 103 -15.22 2.80 -9.56
C ARG A 103 -14.39 3.43 -8.45
N THR A 104 -13.81 4.60 -8.69
CA THR A 104 -13.04 5.36 -7.69
C THR A 104 -13.91 5.73 -6.50
N PHE A 105 -15.11 6.26 -6.76
CA PHE A 105 -16.05 6.64 -5.71
C PHE A 105 -16.51 5.44 -4.87
N LYS A 106 -16.91 4.34 -5.52
CA LYS A 106 -17.28 3.09 -4.81
C LYS A 106 -16.15 2.59 -3.92
N ARG A 107 -14.90 2.66 -4.39
CA ARG A 107 -13.73 2.26 -3.61
C ARG A 107 -13.53 3.16 -2.39
N HIS A 108 -13.67 4.47 -2.53
CA HIS A 108 -13.61 5.42 -1.41
C HIS A 108 -14.68 5.11 -0.34
N VAL A 109 -15.94 4.92 -0.75
CA VAL A 109 -17.02 4.56 0.19
C VAL A 109 -16.76 3.22 0.86
N SER A 110 -16.25 2.23 0.13
CA SER A 110 -15.88 0.93 0.71
C SER A 110 -14.74 1.04 1.71
N GLN A 111 -13.74 1.88 1.42
CA GLN A 111 -12.62 2.14 2.32
C GLN A 111 -13.09 2.85 3.59
N TRP A 112 -13.94 3.87 3.46
CA TRP A 112 -14.54 4.54 4.61
C TRP A 112 -15.36 3.57 5.47
N ARG A 113 -16.17 2.70 4.86
CA ARG A 113 -16.93 1.68 5.60
C ARG A 113 -16.04 0.70 6.37
N ALA A 114 -14.86 0.37 5.85
CA ALA A 114 -13.92 -0.51 6.54
C ALA A 114 -13.24 0.18 7.74
N LEU A 115 -13.10 1.52 7.70
CA LEU A 115 -12.43 2.30 8.74
C LEU A 115 -13.40 2.80 9.82
N GLU A 116 -14.58 3.28 9.42
CA GLU A 116 -15.52 4.03 10.26
C GLU A 116 -16.97 3.51 10.15
N GLY A 117 -17.23 2.51 9.31
CA GLY A 117 -18.58 1.99 9.10
C GLY A 117 -19.09 1.16 10.28
N PRO A 118 -20.42 1.09 10.48
CA PRO A 118 -21.04 0.28 11.56
C PRO A 118 -20.82 -1.23 11.42
N ASN A 119 -20.30 -1.69 10.27
CA ASN A 119 -19.89 -3.08 10.04
C ASN A 119 -18.41 -3.32 10.36
N GLN A 120 -17.76 -2.44 11.13
CA GLN A 120 -16.42 -2.74 11.64
C GLN A 120 -16.52 -3.99 12.51
N GLU A 121 -16.01 -5.10 12.00
CA GLU A 121 -15.84 -6.33 12.77
C GLU A 121 -14.94 -5.98 13.96
N VAL A 122 -15.53 -5.92 15.15
CA VAL A 122 -14.78 -5.73 16.40
C VAL A 122 -13.92 -6.97 16.56
N PHE A 123 -12.65 -6.86 16.16
CA PHE A 123 -11.69 -7.93 16.34
C PHE A 123 -11.37 -8.02 17.83
N PHE A 124 -11.92 -9.04 18.49
CA PHE A 124 -11.50 -9.40 19.84
C PHE A 124 -10.20 -10.19 19.73
N PRO A 125 -9.04 -9.64 20.17
CA PRO A 125 -7.83 -10.43 20.20
C PRO A 125 -8.06 -11.62 21.14
N GLN A 126 -8.08 -12.84 20.60
CA GLN A 126 -7.99 -14.04 21.42
C GLN A 126 -6.56 -14.15 21.91
N THR A 127 -6.31 -13.63 23.11
CA THR A 127 -5.02 -13.81 23.80
C THR A 127 -4.94 -15.26 24.26
N TYR A 128 -4.47 -16.17 23.40
CA TYR A 128 -4.15 -17.52 23.83
C TYR A 128 -2.86 -17.47 24.65
N GLN A 129 -2.97 -17.66 25.97
CA GLN A 129 -1.81 -17.87 26.83
C GLN A 129 -1.35 -19.32 26.63
N PRO A 130 -0.19 -19.57 26.02
CA PRO A 130 0.30 -20.93 25.84
C PRO A 130 0.65 -21.53 27.21
N GLY A 131 -0.18 -22.46 27.71
CA GLY A 131 0.10 -23.18 28.95
C GLY A 131 -1.09 -23.85 29.65
N GLU A 132 -2.35 -23.53 29.32
CA GLU A 132 -3.48 -23.90 30.19
C GLU A 132 -4.35 -25.10 29.75
N THR A 133 -4.16 -25.68 28.56
CA THR A 133 -4.97 -26.84 28.15
C THR A 133 -4.19 -27.93 27.45
N CYS A 134 -3.44 -28.73 28.23
CA CYS A 134 -3.25 -30.14 27.93
C CYS A 134 -4.32 -30.95 28.66
N ARG A 135 -5.54 -31.02 28.11
CA ARG A 135 -6.53 -32.01 28.58
C ARG A 135 -6.30 -33.28 27.77
N THR A 136 -5.42 -34.15 28.25
CA THR A 136 -5.23 -35.50 27.70
C THR A 136 -6.52 -36.29 27.95
N SER A 137 -7.37 -36.47 26.92
CA SER A 137 -8.38 -37.53 26.96
C SER A 137 -7.70 -38.84 26.58
N SER A 138 -7.06 -39.48 27.55
CA SER A 138 -6.68 -40.88 27.46
C SER A 138 -7.96 -41.71 27.62
N ILE A 139 -8.58 -42.09 26.51
CA ILE A 139 -9.42 -43.29 26.47
C ILE A 139 -8.89 -44.13 25.30
N TRP A 140 -7.83 -44.87 25.61
CA TRP A 140 -7.53 -46.14 24.95
C TRP A 140 -8.45 -47.18 25.55
N THR A 141 -9.35 -47.74 24.75
CA THR A 141 -9.97 -49.04 25.04
C THR A 141 -9.85 -49.90 23.80
N CYS A 142 -8.78 -50.68 23.75
CA CYS A 142 -8.60 -51.84 22.88
C CYS A 142 -7.89 -52.93 23.71
N CYS A 143 -8.30 -54.19 23.54
CA CYS A 143 -8.06 -55.41 24.35
C CYS A 143 -9.16 -55.65 25.41
N ALA A 144 -9.86 -56.79 25.47
CA ALA A 144 -9.58 -58.14 24.96
C ALA A 144 -10.85 -58.83 24.42
#